data_AF-A0AAN6PQ97-F1
#
_entry.id   AF-A0AAN6PQ97-F1
#
_cell.length_a   1.000
_cell.length_b   1.000
_cell.length_c   1.000
_cell.angle_alpha   90.00
_cell.angle_beta   90.00
_cell.angle_gamma   90.00
#
_symmetry.space_group_name_H-M   'P 1'
#
loop_
_entity.id
_entity.type
_entity.pdbx_description
1 polymer ?
#
loop_
_entity_poly.entity_id
_entity_poly.type
_entity_poly.pdbx_seq_one_letter_code
_entity_poly.pdbx_strand_id
1 'polypeptide(L)'
;MDQTIHKAIAATTGPVPFGDPAEVHLIQYVLSGSASSSRSWAVDVLSKMFLRLEIPAPLVFMSHHALRIHGNYYELCRRDPLRQRPFGGMASFEIIPANSDLFRQLESRPRWLGEDILLGTTTLTPQGIQEKLDEYEGDLDTAYLRYHNSLKYPREYSLLNSNCQHFVLDFCFCIEVDFDERALGRAWDRRLR
;
A
#
# COMPACT_ATOMS: atom_id res chain seq x y z
N MET A 1 17.31 -24.62 30.08
CA MET A 1 17.25 -23.29 29.44
C MET A 1 18.62 -23.04 28.89
N ASP A 2 18.80 -23.28 27.59
CA ASP A 2 20.14 -23.23 27.00
C ASP A 2 20.09 -22.70 25.57
N GLN A 3 21.07 -21.84 25.27
CA GLN A 3 21.05 -20.72 24.33
C GLN A 3 21.27 -21.12 22.86
N THR A 4 20.74 -22.26 22.43
CA THR A 4 21.08 -22.86 21.13
C THR A 4 20.10 -22.53 20.00
N ILE A 5 18.95 -21.92 20.31
CA ILE A 5 17.90 -21.61 19.31
C ILE A 5 18.03 -20.17 18.74
N HIS A 6 18.91 -19.33 19.28
CA HIS A 6 19.11 -17.96 18.80
C HIS A 6 20.16 -17.81 17.68
N LYS A 7 20.67 -18.91 17.11
CA LYS A 7 21.77 -18.88 16.12
C LYS A 7 21.43 -19.38 14.71
N ALA A 8 20.16 -19.60 14.38
CA ALA A 8 19.76 -20.20 13.10
C ALA A 8 18.95 -19.29 12.15
N ILE A 9 18.85 -17.98 12.40
CA ILE A 9 18.27 -17.01 11.44
C ILE A 9 19.18 -15.78 11.26
N ALA A 10 20.48 -15.90 11.61
CA ALA A 10 21.44 -14.80 11.50
C ALA A 10 22.53 -15.05 10.44
N ALA A 11 22.34 -15.98 9.50
CA ALA A 11 23.42 -16.43 8.63
C ALA A 11 23.04 -16.69 7.15
N THR A 12 22.05 -15.98 6.59
CA THR A 12 21.75 -16.09 5.14
C THR A 12 21.42 -14.81 4.40
N THR A 13 21.59 -13.63 5.01
CA THR A 13 21.50 -12.37 4.28
C THR A 13 22.75 -11.56 4.59
N GLY A 14 23.65 -11.44 3.60
CA GLY A 14 24.68 -10.41 3.64
C GLY A 14 24.03 -9.03 3.79
N PRO A 15 24.79 -7.98 4.14
CA PRO A 15 24.25 -6.63 4.18
C PRO A 15 23.61 -6.33 2.82
N VAL A 16 22.27 -6.19 2.81
CA VAL A 16 21.54 -5.64 1.67
C VAL A 16 22.23 -4.32 1.35
N PRO A 17 22.66 -4.08 0.10
CA PRO A 17 23.38 -2.86 -0.23
C PRO A 17 22.48 -1.68 0.13
N PHE A 18 22.81 -0.95 1.18
CA PHE A 18 22.11 0.27 1.56
C PHE A 18 22.32 1.26 0.40
N GLY A 19 21.23 1.62 -0.26
CA GLY A 19 21.23 2.66 -1.30
C GLY A 19 21.26 4.05 -0.67
N ASP A 20 21.45 5.07 -1.49
CA ASP A 20 21.17 6.44 -1.07
C ASP A 20 19.73 6.53 -0.51
N PRO A 21 19.49 7.26 0.58
CA PRO A 21 18.16 7.37 1.18
C PRO A 21 17.13 7.85 0.15
N ALA A 22 16.07 7.07 -0.04
CA ALA A 22 14.99 7.36 -0.94
C ALA A 22 13.82 7.97 -0.18
N GLU A 23 13.30 9.08 -0.69
CA GLU A 23 12.09 9.69 -0.14
C GLU A 23 10.87 8.80 -0.35
N VAL A 24 10.06 8.70 0.71
CA VAL A 24 8.79 7.97 0.69
C VAL A 24 7.65 8.98 0.74
N HIS A 25 6.91 9.06 -0.37
CA HIS A 25 5.81 10.01 -0.53
C HIS A 25 4.46 9.29 -0.48
N LEU A 26 3.53 9.80 0.32
CA LEU A 26 2.12 9.41 0.29
C LEU A 26 1.38 10.18 -0.79
N ILE A 27 0.71 9.42 -1.66
CA ILE A 27 -0.09 9.93 -2.77
C ILE A 27 -1.56 9.59 -2.51
N GLN A 28 -2.43 10.59 -2.58
CA GLN A 28 -3.88 10.41 -2.45
C GLN A 28 -4.55 10.61 -3.80
N TYR A 29 -5.40 9.66 -4.22
CA TYR A 29 -6.06 9.72 -5.53
C TYR A 29 -7.51 9.20 -5.50
N VAL A 30 -8.31 9.48 -6.53
CA VAL A 30 -9.69 9.00 -6.65
C VAL A 30 -9.71 7.52 -7.03
N LEU A 31 -10.53 6.71 -6.36
CA LEU A 31 -10.61 5.23 -6.41
C LEU A 31 -10.77 4.58 -7.80
N SER A 32 -10.97 5.35 -8.87
CA SER A 32 -11.09 4.83 -10.23
C SER A 32 -9.84 4.06 -10.63
N GLY A 33 -9.93 2.74 -10.67
CA GLY A 33 -8.87 1.88 -11.16
C GLY A 33 -7.97 1.24 -10.10
N SER A 34 -8.21 1.47 -8.81
CA SER A 34 -7.48 0.72 -7.77
C SER A 34 -7.92 -0.73 -7.70
N ALA A 35 -6.95 -1.63 -7.51
CA ALA A 35 -7.18 -3.06 -7.26
C ALA A 35 -7.98 -3.34 -5.97
N SER A 36 -8.11 -2.34 -5.08
CA SER A 36 -8.91 -2.43 -3.85
C SER A 36 -10.38 -2.03 -4.01
N SER A 37 -10.73 -1.38 -5.13
CA SER A 37 -12.08 -0.91 -5.36
C SER A 37 -13.03 -2.10 -5.49
N SER A 38 -14.15 -2.06 -4.76
CA SER A 38 -15.22 -3.03 -5.01
C SER A 38 -15.62 -2.91 -6.47
N ARG A 39 -15.81 -4.03 -7.19
CA ARG A 39 -16.41 -4.09 -8.54
C ARG A 39 -17.89 -3.63 -8.56
N SER A 40 -18.29 -2.79 -7.62
CA SER A 40 -19.58 -2.14 -7.61
C SER A 40 -19.64 -1.14 -8.75
N TRP A 41 -20.56 -1.37 -9.69
CA TRP A 41 -20.81 -0.49 -10.82
C TRP A 41 -21.06 0.97 -10.38
N ALA A 42 -21.65 1.18 -9.20
CA ALA A 42 -21.91 2.52 -8.67
C ALA A 42 -20.61 3.26 -8.31
N VAL A 43 -19.63 2.56 -7.72
CA VAL A 43 -18.32 3.12 -7.39
C VAL A 43 -17.54 3.44 -8.67
N ASP A 44 -17.61 2.58 -9.68
CA ASP A 44 -16.98 2.80 -10.98
C ASP A 44 -17.58 4.01 -11.73
N VAL A 45 -18.92 4.10 -11.80
CA VAL A 45 -19.62 5.22 -12.44
C VAL A 45 -19.33 6.54 -11.72
N LEU A 46 -19.41 6.56 -10.38
CA LEU A 46 -19.09 7.75 -9.61
C LEU A 46 -17.62 8.14 -9.80
N SER A 47 -16.67 7.21 -9.69
CA SER A 47 -15.25 7.53 -9.85
C SER A 47 -14.95 8.09 -11.25
N LYS A 48 -15.54 7.53 -12.32
CA LYS A 48 -15.42 8.07 -13.69
C LYS A 48 -16.03 9.46 -13.83
N MET A 49 -17.15 9.73 -13.17
CA MET A 49 -17.76 11.07 -13.15
C MET A 49 -16.84 12.09 -12.48
N PHE A 50 -16.26 11.75 -11.33
CA PHE A 50 -15.33 12.62 -10.60
C PHE A 50 -14.06 12.90 -11.40
N LEU A 51 -13.50 11.88 -12.05
CA LEU A 51 -12.35 12.05 -12.94
C LEU A 51 -12.66 13.01 -14.10
N ARG A 52 -13.84 12.85 -14.75
CA ARG A 52 -14.27 13.73 -15.86
C ARG A 52 -14.48 15.17 -15.44
N LEU A 53 -14.93 15.39 -14.20
CA LEU A 53 -15.19 16.71 -13.66
C LEU A 53 -13.94 17.36 -13.03
N GLU A 54 -12.79 16.67 -13.06
CA GLU A 54 -11.54 17.08 -12.42
C GLU A 54 -11.72 17.53 -10.96
N ILE A 55 -12.70 16.93 -10.27
CA ILE A 55 -12.96 17.25 -8.87
C ILE A 55 -11.74 16.74 -8.08
N PRO A 56 -11.10 17.59 -7.23
CA PRO A 56 -10.04 17.16 -6.32
C PRO A 56 -10.43 15.88 -5.57
N ALA A 57 -9.50 15.20 -4.91
CA ALA A 57 -9.83 14.05 -4.05
C ALA A 57 -10.12 14.40 -2.56
N PRO A 58 -11.08 15.28 -2.15
CA PRO A 58 -11.31 15.59 -0.74
C PRO A 58 -12.47 14.77 -0.13
N LEU A 59 -13.03 13.78 -0.83
CA LEU A 59 -14.08 12.92 -0.28
C LEU A 59 -13.46 11.64 0.26
N VAL A 60 -13.28 11.59 1.58
CA VAL A 60 -12.68 10.49 2.37
C VAL A 60 -13.20 9.10 1.97
N PHE A 61 -14.43 9.00 1.46
CA PHE A 61 -15.06 7.74 1.05
C PHE A 61 -14.70 7.25 -0.37
N MET A 62 -14.07 8.07 -1.22
CA MET A 62 -13.57 7.64 -2.55
C MET A 62 -12.08 7.90 -2.75
N SER A 63 -11.35 8.29 -1.71
CA SER A 63 -9.90 8.46 -1.79
C SER A 63 -9.18 7.14 -1.54
N HIS A 64 -8.23 6.79 -2.41
CA HIS A 64 -7.26 5.72 -2.18
C HIS A 64 -5.87 6.29 -1.94
N HIS A 65 -4.99 5.45 -1.38
CA HIS A 65 -3.61 5.80 -1.06
C HIS A 65 -2.63 4.90 -1.79
N ALA A 66 -1.58 5.51 -2.32
CA ALA A 66 -0.40 4.82 -2.81
C ALA A 66 0.85 5.44 -2.19
N LEU A 67 1.94 4.69 -2.17
CA LEU A 67 3.26 5.18 -1.78
C LEU A 67 4.14 5.29 -3.02
N ARG A 68 4.80 6.44 -3.20
CA ARG A 68 5.75 6.69 -4.29
C ARG A 68 7.17 6.64 -3.74
N ILE A 69 7.97 5.71 -4.25
CA ILE A 69 9.34 5.41 -3.81
C ILE A 69 10.16 5.01 -5.02
N HIS A 70 11.35 5.60 -5.21
CA HIS A 70 12.21 5.31 -6.39
C HIS A 70 11.49 5.45 -7.75
N GLY A 71 10.48 6.32 -7.85
CA GLY A 71 9.68 6.48 -9.08
C GLY A 71 8.65 5.36 -9.33
N ASN A 72 8.56 4.37 -8.45
CA ASN A 72 7.51 3.35 -8.46
C ASN A 72 6.35 3.77 -7.55
N TYR A 73 5.14 3.30 -7.88
CA TYR A 73 3.96 3.47 -7.04
C TYR A 73 3.52 2.12 -6.49
N TYR A 74 3.29 2.07 -5.19
CA TYR A 74 2.86 0.90 -4.45
C TYR A 74 1.44 1.15 -3.93
N GLU A 75 0.49 0.28 -4.23
CA GLU A 75 -0.90 0.40 -3.77
C GLU A 75 -1.37 -0.80 -2.96
N LEU A 76 -2.40 -0.56 -2.15
CA LEU A 76 -3.17 -1.64 -1.55
C LEU A 76 -4.05 -2.29 -2.61
N CYS A 77 -3.92 -3.59 -2.79
CA CYS A 77 -4.78 -4.41 -3.63
C CYS A 77 -5.61 -5.41 -2.79
N ARG A 78 -6.64 -6.00 -3.41
CA ARG A 78 -7.32 -7.18 -2.87
C ARG A 78 -6.89 -8.40 -3.66
N ARG A 79 -6.23 -9.34 -2.98
CA ARG A 79 -5.85 -10.63 -3.53
C ARG A 79 -6.83 -11.69 -3.04
N ASP A 80 -7.45 -12.42 -3.97
CA ASP A 80 -8.15 -13.67 -3.69
C ASP A 80 -7.38 -14.79 -4.43
N PRO A 81 -6.48 -15.50 -3.73
CA PRO A 81 -5.68 -16.57 -4.32
C PRO A 81 -6.52 -17.68 -4.97
N LEU A 82 -7.77 -17.84 -4.52
CA LEU A 82 -8.67 -18.89 -4.98
C LEU A 82 -9.73 -18.38 -5.96
N ARG A 83 -9.85 -17.06 -6.15
CA ARG A 83 -10.86 -16.38 -6.98
C ARG A 83 -12.30 -16.84 -6.70
N GLN A 84 -12.57 -17.33 -5.49
CA GLN A 84 -13.82 -17.98 -5.12
C GLN A 84 -14.83 -17.02 -4.49
N ARG A 85 -14.45 -15.80 -4.09
CA ARG A 85 -15.36 -14.89 -3.39
C ARG A 85 -15.37 -13.47 -3.98
N PRO A 86 -16.55 -12.92 -4.35
CA PRO A 86 -16.65 -11.57 -4.89
C PRO A 86 -16.46 -10.46 -3.84
N PHE A 87 -16.54 -10.78 -2.54
CA PHE A 87 -16.49 -9.79 -1.44
C PHE A 87 -15.46 -10.12 -0.34
N GLY A 88 -14.70 -11.22 -0.47
CA GLY A 88 -13.65 -11.61 0.47
C GLY A 88 -12.30 -11.66 -0.23
N GLY A 89 -11.30 -11.00 0.32
CA GLY A 89 -9.95 -10.98 -0.22
C GLY A 89 -8.97 -10.45 0.83
N MET A 90 -7.74 -10.93 0.76
CA MET A 90 -6.68 -10.41 1.62
C MET A 90 -6.18 -9.08 1.08
N ALA A 91 -5.96 -8.15 2.00
CA ALA A 91 -5.19 -6.95 1.73
C ALA A 91 -3.73 -7.32 1.43
N SER A 92 -3.26 -7.05 0.21
CA SER A 92 -1.84 -7.20 -0.18
C SER A 92 -1.29 -5.90 -0.77
N PHE A 93 0.02 -5.87 -0.97
CA PHE A 93 0.76 -4.75 -1.53
C PHE A 93 1.15 -5.10 -2.97
N GLU A 94 0.86 -4.22 -3.92
CA GLU A 94 1.26 -4.41 -5.32
C GLU A 94 1.92 -3.16 -5.89
N ILE A 95 2.85 -3.37 -6.82
CA ILE A 95 3.43 -2.29 -7.63
C ILE A 95 2.47 -1.98 -8.77
N ILE A 96 2.10 -0.72 -8.92
CA ILE A 96 1.32 -0.25 -10.07
C ILE A 96 2.19 -0.39 -11.33
N PRO A 97 1.77 -1.19 -12.33
CA PRO A 97 2.59 -1.40 -13.52
C PRO A 97 2.83 -0.10 -14.29
N ALA A 98 4.06 0.15 -14.72
CA ALA A 98 4.44 1.37 -15.45
C ALA A 98 3.67 1.58 -16.77
N ASN A 99 3.16 0.50 -17.36
CA ASN A 99 2.36 0.52 -18.58
C ASN A 99 0.84 0.66 -18.32
N SER A 100 0.40 0.70 -17.07
CA SER A 100 -1.02 0.84 -16.72
C SER A 100 -1.52 2.26 -16.96
N ASP A 101 -2.83 2.39 -17.24
CA ASP A 101 -3.46 3.70 -17.37
C ASP A 101 -3.39 4.49 -16.06
N LEU A 102 -3.47 3.80 -14.91
CA LEU A 102 -3.36 4.41 -13.60
C LEU A 102 -1.97 5.04 -13.40
N PHE A 103 -0.89 4.34 -13.75
CA PHE A 103 0.47 4.90 -13.67
C PHE A 103 0.61 6.17 -14.50
N ARG A 104 0.15 6.13 -15.76
CA ARG A 104 0.19 7.32 -16.64
C ARG A 104 -0.60 8.50 -16.06
N GLN A 105 -1.75 8.21 -15.45
CA GLN A 105 -2.56 9.24 -14.78
C GLN A 105 -1.82 9.85 -13.59
N LEU A 106 -1.24 9.03 -12.70
CA LEU A 106 -0.44 9.52 -11.56
C LEU A 106 0.73 10.40 -12.01
N GLU A 107 1.48 9.97 -13.04
CA GLU A 107 2.60 10.72 -13.61
C GLU A 107 2.19 12.05 -14.25
N SER A 108 0.99 12.11 -14.87
CA SER A 108 0.47 13.35 -15.46
C SER A 108 0.02 14.41 -14.45
N ARG A 109 0.05 14.10 -13.15
CA ARG A 109 -0.28 15.04 -12.05
C ARG A 109 -1.61 15.80 -12.26
N PRO A 110 -2.73 15.11 -12.53
CA PRO A 110 -4.00 15.77 -12.77
C PRO A 110 -4.52 16.46 -11.49
N ARG A 111 -5.42 17.43 -11.66
CA ARG A 111 -5.96 18.24 -10.54
C ARG A 111 -6.69 17.45 -9.47
N TRP A 112 -7.17 16.25 -9.83
CA TRP A 112 -7.83 15.35 -8.90
C TRP A 112 -6.85 14.57 -8.00
N LEU A 113 -5.56 14.59 -8.30
CA LEU A 113 -4.51 14.01 -7.48
C LEU A 113 -4.23 14.94 -6.29
N GLY A 114 -4.16 14.36 -5.09
CA GLY A 114 -3.70 15.08 -3.90
C GLY A 114 -2.21 15.44 -3.99
N GLU A 115 -1.78 16.38 -3.16
CA GLU A 115 -0.37 16.71 -3.01
C GLU A 115 0.44 15.52 -2.49
N ASP A 116 1.69 15.40 -2.92
CA ASP A 116 2.64 14.45 -2.37
C ASP A 116 2.96 14.85 -0.93
N ILE A 117 2.71 13.92 0.00
CA ILE A 117 3.05 14.12 1.41
C ILE A 117 4.31 13.30 1.69
N LEU A 118 5.44 13.98 1.91
CA LEU A 118 6.65 13.31 2.39
C LEU A 118 6.39 12.68 3.75
N LEU A 119 6.53 11.36 3.85
CA LEU A 119 6.41 10.63 5.12
C LEU A 119 7.77 10.46 5.81
N GLY A 120 8.84 10.30 5.03
CA GLY A 120 10.16 9.98 5.55
C GLY A 120 11.08 9.45 4.46
N THR A 121 12.12 8.70 4.85
CA THR A 121 13.08 8.09 3.93
C THR A 121 13.30 6.62 4.23
N THR A 122 13.59 5.82 3.20
CA THR A 122 14.07 4.43 3.35
C THR A 122 15.45 4.28 2.72
N THR A 123 16.31 3.47 3.32
CA THR A 123 17.63 3.13 2.75
C THR A 123 17.58 1.89 1.85
N LEU A 124 16.40 1.28 1.69
CA LEU A 124 16.24 0.11 0.84
C LEU A 124 16.30 0.49 -0.64
N THR A 125 17.01 -0.33 -1.41
CA THR A 125 17.00 -0.28 -2.88
C THR A 125 15.67 -0.80 -3.43
N PRO A 126 15.33 -0.53 -4.71
CA PRO A 126 14.15 -1.12 -5.34
C PRO A 126 14.09 -2.66 -5.21
N GLN A 127 15.25 -3.32 -5.31
CA GLN A 127 15.34 -4.77 -5.10
C GLN A 127 15.05 -5.15 -3.65
N GLY A 128 15.64 -4.44 -2.67
CA GLY A 128 15.37 -4.70 -1.25
C GLY A 128 13.91 -4.50 -0.87
N ILE A 129 13.22 -3.52 -1.48
CA ILE A 129 11.77 -3.33 -1.31
C ILE A 129 11.00 -4.54 -1.89
N GLN A 130 11.38 -5.03 -3.07
CA GLN A 130 10.75 -6.21 -3.67
C GLN A 130 10.96 -7.46 -2.80
N GLU A 131 12.15 -7.66 -2.24
CA GLU A 131 12.43 -8.79 -1.35
C GLU A 131 11.56 -8.74 -0.08
N LYS A 132 11.38 -7.55 0.52
CA LYS A 132 10.47 -7.35 1.66
C LYS A 132 9.01 -7.60 1.28
N LEU A 133 8.61 -7.20 0.08
CA LEU A 133 7.28 -7.50 -0.46
C LEU A 133 7.06 -9.00 -0.61
N ASP A 134 8.00 -9.71 -1.23
CA ASP A 134 7.90 -11.16 -1.44
C ASP A 134 7.86 -11.93 -0.11
N GLU A 135 8.65 -11.51 0.87
CA GLU A 135 8.62 -12.05 2.25
C GLU A 135 7.24 -11.84 2.89
N TYR A 136 6.73 -10.61 2.83
CA TYR A 136 5.40 -10.26 3.34
C TYR A 136 4.28 -11.05 2.64
N GLU A 137 4.34 -11.21 1.31
CA GLU A 137 3.37 -12.01 0.56
C GLU A 137 3.42 -13.50 0.94
N GLY A 138 4.62 -14.06 1.13
CA GLY A 138 4.79 -15.45 1.57
C GLY A 138 4.17 -15.72 2.95
N ASP A 139 4.33 -14.78 3.87
CA ASP A 139 3.70 -14.82 5.19
C ASP A 139 2.17 -14.73 5.09
N LEU A 140 1.65 -13.85 4.22
CA LEU A 140 0.23 -13.72 3.96
C LEU A 140 -0.37 -14.99 3.36
N ASP A 141 0.26 -15.59 2.35
CA ASP A 141 -0.22 -16.83 1.74
C ASP A 141 -0.20 -18.00 2.74
N THR A 142 0.83 -18.07 3.58
CA THR A 142 0.91 -19.07 4.66
C THR A 142 -0.21 -18.88 5.68
N ALA A 143 -0.48 -17.64 6.08
CA ALA A 143 -1.59 -17.32 6.97
C ALA A 143 -2.94 -17.66 6.31
N TYR A 144 -3.13 -17.29 5.04
CA TYR A 144 -4.35 -17.59 4.29
C TYR A 144 -4.65 -19.08 4.27
N LEU A 145 -3.67 -19.91 3.90
CA LEU A 145 -3.85 -21.36 3.84
C LEU A 145 -4.18 -21.97 5.20
N ARG A 146 -3.62 -21.43 6.29
CA ARG A 146 -3.94 -21.87 7.66
C ARG A 146 -5.36 -21.47 8.09
N TYR A 147 -5.83 -20.31 7.66
CA TYR A 147 -7.09 -19.72 8.13
C TYR A 147 -8.24 -19.77 7.11
N HIS A 148 -8.04 -20.35 5.92
CA HIS A 148 -9.02 -20.40 4.82
C HIS A 148 -10.38 -21.01 5.22
N ASN A 149 -10.37 -21.97 6.17
CA ASN A 149 -11.58 -22.59 6.71
C ASN A 149 -12.14 -21.89 7.96
N SER A 150 -11.55 -20.76 8.38
CA SER A 150 -12.00 -19.98 9.52
C SER A 150 -12.78 -18.74 9.06
N LEU A 151 -13.76 -18.32 9.85
CA LEU A 151 -14.53 -17.09 9.62
C LEU A 151 -13.73 -15.80 9.93
N LYS A 152 -12.45 -15.92 10.29
CA LYS A 152 -11.60 -14.81 10.70
C LYS A 152 -10.30 -14.85 9.92
N TYR A 153 -10.25 -14.12 8.82
CA TYR A 153 -8.98 -13.85 8.14
C TYR A 153 -8.19 -12.81 8.92
N PRO A 154 -6.88 -13.00 9.11
CA PRO A 154 -6.06 -12.03 9.84
C PRO A 154 -6.03 -10.63 9.17
N ARG A 155 -6.37 -10.51 7.88
CA ARG A 155 -6.38 -9.26 7.12
C ARG A 155 -7.45 -9.20 6.02
N GLU A 156 -8.69 -9.60 6.35
CA GLU A 156 -9.82 -9.29 5.45
C GLU A 156 -9.90 -7.77 5.29
N TYR A 157 -9.94 -7.28 4.05
CA TYR A 157 -10.12 -5.85 3.81
C TYR A 157 -11.40 -5.38 4.50
N SER A 158 -11.28 -4.34 5.32
CA SER A 158 -12.40 -3.74 6.05
C SER A 158 -12.20 -2.24 6.09
N LEU A 159 -13.25 -1.49 5.72
CA LEU A 159 -13.25 -0.04 5.83
C LEU A 159 -12.91 0.45 7.25
N LEU A 160 -13.26 -0.34 8.26
CA LEU A 160 -13.08 0.02 9.67
C LEU A 160 -11.73 -0.43 10.24
N ASN A 161 -11.23 -1.60 9.85
CA ASN A 161 -10.14 -2.27 10.58
C ASN A 161 -8.90 -2.62 9.72
N SER A 162 -9.02 -2.61 8.38
CA SER A 162 -7.95 -3.01 7.45
C SER A 162 -8.16 -2.31 6.11
N ASN A 163 -7.93 -0.99 6.10
CA ASN A 163 -8.17 -0.10 4.95
C ASN A 163 -6.86 0.48 4.39
N CYS A 164 -6.96 1.37 3.40
CA CYS A 164 -5.82 2.03 2.75
C CYS A 164 -4.90 2.80 3.71
N GLN A 165 -5.39 3.32 4.83
CA GLN A 165 -4.56 4.03 5.80
C GLN A 165 -3.71 3.05 6.63
N HIS A 166 -4.30 1.92 7.03
CA HIS A 166 -3.57 0.85 7.72
C HIS A 166 -2.48 0.27 6.83
N PHE A 167 -2.78 0.10 5.53
CA PHE A 167 -1.79 -0.26 4.51
C PHE A 167 -0.57 0.65 4.51
N VAL A 168 -0.78 1.98 4.51
CA VAL A 168 0.33 2.94 4.44
C VAL A 168 1.29 2.73 5.60
N LEU A 169 0.76 2.58 6.81
CA LEU A 169 1.57 2.37 8.01
C LEU A 169 2.31 1.03 7.95
N ASP A 170 1.61 -0.06 7.64
CA ASP A 170 2.20 -1.40 7.58
C ASP A 170 3.31 -1.49 6.52
N PHE A 171 3.08 -0.92 5.34
CA PHE A 171 4.09 -0.92 4.28
C PHE A 171 5.31 -0.08 4.67
N CYS A 172 5.10 1.08 5.30
CA CYS A 172 6.22 1.89 5.81
C CYS A 172 7.04 1.15 6.88
N PHE A 173 6.41 0.36 7.75
CA PHE A 173 7.15 -0.48 8.69
C PHE A 173 7.91 -1.60 7.99
N CYS A 174 7.30 -2.24 6.99
CA CYS A 174 7.91 -3.32 6.21
C CYS A 174 9.20 -2.87 5.50
N ILE A 175 9.22 -1.64 4.97
CA ILE A 175 10.36 -1.09 4.24
C ILE A 175 11.25 -0.18 5.11
N GLU A 176 11.08 -0.22 6.44
CA GLU A 176 11.95 0.45 7.40
C GLU A 176 12.05 1.97 7.16
N VAL A 177 10.91 2.64 6.98
CA VAL A 177 10.87 4.10 6.80
C VAL A 177 11.30 4.80 8.08
N ASP A 178 12.32 5.64 7.98
CA ASP A 178 12.65 6.66 8.97
C ASP A 178 11.70 7.85 8.79
N PHE A 179 10.71 7.94 9.68
CA PHE A 179 9.64 8.93 9.58
C PHE A 179 10.12 10.33 9.98
N ASP A 180 9.77 11.34 9.18
CA ASP A 180 9.85 12.72 9.64
C ASP A 180 8.63 13.01 10.52
N GLU A 181 8.79 12.88 11.85
CA GLU A 181 7.74 13.17 12.84
C GLU A 181 7.11 14.56 12.66
N ARG A 182 7.87 15.54 12.12
CA ARG A 182 7.37 16.88 11.85
C ARG A 182 6.50 16.93 10.60
N ALA A 183 6.76 16.08 9.61
CA ALA A 183 5.95 15.97 8.39
C ALA A 183 4.63 15.24 8.66
N LEU A 184 4.66 14.15 9.43
CA LEU A 184 3.47 13.38 9.83
C LEU A 184 2.47 14.23 10.62
N GLY A 185 2.94 15.01 11.60
CA GLY A 185 2.08 15.92 12.37
C GLY A 185 1.39 16.98 11.49
N ARG A 186 2.13 17.58 10.55
CA ARG A 186 1.58 18.61 9.63
C ARG A 186 0.61 18.04 8.60
N ALA A 187 0.86 16.83 8.10
CA ALA A 187 -0.01 16.16 7.14
C ALA A 187 -1.36 15.76 7.76
N TRP A 188 -1.33 15.34 9.03
CA TRP A 188 -2.53 14.94 9.76
C TRP A 188 -3.35 16.16 10.24
N ASP A 189 -2.69 17.21 10.74
CA ASP A 189 -3.37 18.44 11.20
C ASP A 189 -4.09 19.21 10.10
N ARG A 190 -3.60 19.15 8.84
CA ARG A 190 -4.29 19.78 7.69
C ARG A 190 -5.61 19.10 7.31
N ARG A 191 -5.86 17.86 7.76
CA ARG A 191 -7.11 17.13 7.50
C ARG A 191 -8.21 17.40 8.55
N LEU A 192 -7.87 18.04 9.67
CA LEU A 192 -8.81 18.39 10.74
C LEU A 192 -9.29 19.85 10.67
N ARG A 193 -8.97 20.56 9.58
CA ARG A 193 -9.47 21.91 9.24
C ARG A 193 -10.21 21.87 7.92
#